data_AF-A0AAV1HRF0-F1
#
_entry.id   AF-A0AAV1HRF0-F1
#
_cell.length_a   1.000
_cell.length_b   1.000
_cell.length_c   1.000
_cell.angle_alpha   90.00
_cell.angle_beta   90.00
_cell.angle_gamma   90.00
#
_symmetry.space_group_name_H-M   'P 1'
#
loop_
_entity.id
_entity.type
_entity.pdbx_description
1 polymer ?
#
loop_
_entity_poly.entity_id
_entity_poly.type
_entity_poly.pdbx_seq_one_letter_code
_entity_poly.pdbx_strand_id
1 'polypeptide(L)'
;MEAMQQAGAHDGLIHAFVAALAEGTEAKQALQELGAPLAVQHFVGATLDIAENGTTAEVCASFFFGREELIPGFFGVLLESLKANGMAIDRLEYYLERHMEVDAEHHGPMAKALLEDLCGNCEERYNEAQVSAKRSLQARIVLWDGAMQAL
;
A
#
# COMPACT_ATOMS: atom_id res chain seq x y z
N MET A 1 -6.92 -2.71 13.83
CA MET A 1 -5.87 -3.51 14.50
C MET A 1 -6.40 -4.81 15.10
N GLU A 2 -7.71 -4.94 15.35
CA GLU A 2 -8.34 -6.19 15.82
C GLU A 2 -8.01 -7.44 14.97
N ALA A 3 -7.89 -7.29 13.64
CA ALA A 3 -7.47 -8.38 12.76
C ALA A 3 -6.03 -8.85 13.01
N MET A 4 -5.12 -7.93 13.35
CA MET A 4 -3.74 -8.27 13.74
C MET A 4 -3.74 -9.07 15.04
N GLN A 5 -4.53 -8.62 16.02
CA GLN A 5 -4.67 -9.29 17.31
C GLN A 5 -5.24 -10.71 17.15
N GLN A 6 -6.27 -10.89 16.31
CA GLN A 6 -6.83 -12.21 16.00
C GLN A 6 -5.79 -13.15 15.38
N ALA A 7 -4.97 -12.63 14.47
CA ALA A 7 -3.90 -13.38 13.83
C ALA A 7 -2.66 -13.60 14.72
N GLY A 8 -2.65 -13.08 15.95
CA GLY A 8 -1.51 -13.18 16.88
C GLY A 8 -0.33 -12.25 16.54
N ALA A 9 -0.53 -11.25 15.66
CA ALA A 9 0.49 -10.27 15.30
C ALA A 9 0.60 -9.16 16.37
N HIS A 10 1.83 -8.73 16.65
CA HIS A 10 2.10 -7.62 17.56
C HIS A 10 1.71 -6.28 16.91
N ASP A 11 0.79 -5.54 17.53
CA ASP A 11 0.25 -4.27 17.03
C ASP A 11 0.80 -3.02 17.76
N GLY A 12 1.70 -3.19 18.73
CA GLY A 12 2.21 -2.05 19.53
C GLY A 12 2.91 -0.96 18.71
N LEU A 13 3.68 -1.33 17.67
CA LEU A 13 4.38 -0.35 16.83
C LEU A 13 3.41 0.53 16.03
N ILE A 14 2.33 -0.04 15.50
CA ILE A 14 1.36 0.74 14.72
C ILE A 14 0.51 1.64 15.65
N HIS A 15 0.20 1.21 16.87
CA HIS A 15 -0.42 2.08 17.88
C HIS A 15 0.48 3.26 18.25
N ALA A 16 1.76 2.99 18.54
CA ALA A 16 2.73 4.05 18.86
C ALA A 16 2.94 5.02 17.70
N PHE A 17 2.97 4.51 16.47
CA PHE A 17 3.04 5.35 15.26
C PHE A 17 1.84 6.27 15.13
N VAL A 18 0.61 5.76 15.27
CA VAL A 18 -0.61 6.57 15.20
C VAL A 18 -0.65 7.61 16.32
N ALA A 19 -0.22 7.27 17.53
CA ALA A 19 -0.14 8.20 18.65
C ALA A 19 0.83 9.35 18.36
N ALA A 20 2.03 9.06 17.85
CA ALA A 20 3.01 10.09 17.49
C ALA A 20 2.47 11.04 16.40
N LEU A 21 1.77 10.53 15.40
CA LEU A 21 1.13 11.37 14.38
C LEU A 21 0.05 12.27 14.98
N ALA A 22 -0.74 11.76 15.93
CA ALA A 22 -1.79 12.54 16.60
C ALA A 22 -1.21 13.67 17.48
N GLU A 23 0.03 13.51 17.96
CA GLU A 23 0.78 14.53 18.70
C GLU A 23 1.50 15.53 17.77
N GLY A 24 1.44 15.32 16.45
CA GLY A 24 2.00 16.22 15.45
C GLY A 24 3.41 15.86 14.97
N THR A 25 3.95 14.69 15.35
CA THR A 25 5.22 14.19 14.82
C THR A 25 5.06 13.83 13.34
N GLU A 26 6.00 14.24 12.50
CA GLU A 26 5.98 13.86 11.09
C GLU A 26 6.16 12.35 10.91
N ALA A 27 5.47 11.77 9.92
CA ALA A 27 5.46 10.32 9.73
C ALA A 27 6.85 9.71 9.49
N LYS A 28 7.72 10.38 8.72
CA LYS A 28 9.10 9.93 8.49
C LYS A 28 9.90 9.92 9.79
N GLN A 29 9.74 10.95 10.62
CA GLN A 29 10.39 11.03 11.93
C GLN A 29 9.85 9.95 12.88
N ALA A 30 8.54 9.79 12.99
CA ALA A 30 7.92 8.80 13.87
C ALA A 30 8.38 7.36 13.53
N LEU A 31 8.46 7.01 12.24
CA LEU A 31 8.96 5.69 11.82
C LEU A 31 10.42 5.45 12.20
N GLN A 32 11.26 6.49 12.15
CA GLN A 32 12.67 6.41 12.55
C GLN A 32 12.80 6.24 14.06
N GLU A 33 12.12 7.07 14.84
CA GLU A 33 12.18 7.07 16.31
C GLU A 33 11.64 5.75 16.90
N LEU A 34 10.60 5.18 16.29
CA LEU A 34 10.04 3.88 16.68
C LEU A 34 10.87 2.68 16.22
N GLY A 35 11.94 2.90 15.44
CA GLY A 35 12.78 1.84 14.93
C GLY A 35 12.07 0.92 13.93
N ALA A 36 11.14 1.46 13.13
CA ALA A 36 10.47 0.68 12.10
C ALA A 36 11.50 0.10 11.10
N PRO A 37 11.29 -1.11 10.54
CA PRO A 37 12.23 -1.68 9.57
C PRO A 37 12.51 -0.74 8.39
N LEU A 38 13.75 -0.68 7.90
CA LEU A 38 14.14 0.23 6.82
C LEU A 38 13.25 0.09 5.57
N ALA A 39 12.82 -1.12 5.24
CA ALA A 39 11.91 -1.38 4.13
C ALA A 39 10.52 -0.72 4.34
N VAL A 40 10.03 -0.69 5.58
CA VAL A 40 8.79 0.01 5.96
C VAL A 40 8.99 1.53 5.88
N GLN A 41 10.11 2.04 6.40
CA GLN A 41 10.45 3.46 6.32
C GLN A 41 10.51 3.94 4.85
N HIS A 42 11.17 3.17 3.99
CA HIS A 42 11.27 3.45 2.56
C HIS A 42 9.88 3.42 1.89
N PHE A 43 9.08 2.39 2.13
CA PHE A 43 7.77 2.24 1.49
C PHE A 43 6.79 3.35 1.89
N VAL A 44 6.67 3.64 3.18
CA VAL A 44 5.79 4.72 3.67
C VAL A 44 6.33 6.08 3.23
N GLY A 45 7.64 6.29 3.32
CA GLY A 45 8.29 7.52 2.88
C GLY A 45 8.07 7.82 1.40
N ALA A 46 8.21 6.83 0.53
CA ALA A 46 7.93 6.95 -0.91
C ALA A 46 6.45 7.25 -1.20
N THR A 47 5.54 6.64 -0.44
CA THR A 47 4.10 6.89 -0.56
C THR A 47 3.72 8.32 -0.16
N LEU A 48 4.32 8.85 0.90
CA LEU A 48 4.05 10.22 1.34
C LEU A 48 4.69 11.24 0.40
N ASP A 49 5.92 10.99 -0.05
CA ASP A 49 6.61 11.88 -0.99
C ASP A 49 5.82 12.06 -2.29
N ILE A 50 5.30 10.97 -2.87
CA ILE A 50 4.48 11.08 -4.07
C ILE A 50 3.15 11.79 -3.79
N ALA A 51 2.54 11.59 -2.62
CA ALA A 51 1.27 12.23 -2.26
C ALA A 51 1.40 13.74 -2.01
N GLU A 52 2.54 14.18 -1.49
CA GLU A 52 2.81 15.57 -1.14
C GLU A 52 3.43 16.37 -2.30
N ASN A 53 4.35 15.74 -3.03
CA ASN A 53 5.21 16.42 -4.00
C ASN A 53 5.01 15.99 -5.45
N GLY A 54 4.24 14.92 -5.69
CA GLY A 54 4.03 14.39 -7.04
C GLY A 54 3.08 15.23 -7.89
N THR A 55 3.23 15.17 -9.21
CA THR A 55 2.21 15.69 -10.12
C THR A 55 0.92 14.88 -10.01
N THR A 56 -0.19 15.43 -10.49
CA THR A 56 -1.46 14.68 -10.51
C THR A 56 -1.34 13.37 -11.29
N ALA A 57 -0.58 13.36 -12.40
CA ALA A 57 -0.35 12.16 -13.19
C ALA A 57 0.49 11.13 -12.41
N GLU A 58 1.53 11.58 -11.71
CA GLU A 58 2.34 10.70 -10.87
C GLU A 58 1.54 10.09 -9.72
N VAL A 59 0.71 10.88 -9.03
CA VAL A 59 -0.15 10.40 -7.93
C VAL A 59 -1.18 9.39 -8.44
N CYS A 60 -1.91 9.72 -9.52
CA CYS A 60 -2.91 8.83 -10.10
C CYS A 60 -2.29 7.51 -10.58
N ALA A 61 -1.11 7.55 -11.19
CA ALA A 61 -0.43 6.35 -11.65
C ALA A 61 0.09 5.49 -10.49
N SER A 62 0.66 6.11 -9.46
CA SER A 62 1.09 5.41 -8.24
C SER A 62 -0.11 4.76 -7.54
N PHE A 63 -1.25 5.44 -7.49
CA PHE A 63 -2.49 4.90 -6.93
C PHE A 63 -3.02 3.72 -7.75
N PHE A 64 -3.20 3.88 -9.06
CA PHE A 64 -3.76 2.81 -9.91
C PHE A 64 -2.87 1.58 -9.99
N PHE A 65 -1.65 1.72 -10.51
CA PHE A 65 -0.74 0.58 -10.71
C PHE A 65 -0.19 0.05 -9.39
N GLY A 66 0.01 0.95 -8.42
CA GLY A 66 0.52 0.56 -7.12
C GLY A 66 -0.55 -0.13 -6.29
N ARG A 67 -1.83 0.26 -6.33
CA ARG A 67 -2.84 -0.25 -5.39
C ARG A 67 -3.99 -0.95 -6.11
N GLU A 68 -4.74 -0.22 -6.91
CA GLU A 68 -6.02 -0.67 -7.44
C GLU A 68 -5.91 -1.89 -8.38
N GLU A 69 -4.89 -1.92 -9.25
CA GLU A 69 -4.72 -3.05 -10.17
C GLU A 69 -4.09 -4.27 -9.50
N LEU A 70 -3.17 -4.07 -8.56
CA LEU A 70 -2.32 -5.13 -8.01
C LEU A 70 -2.96 -5.83 -6.79
N ILE A 71 -3.59 -5.05 -5.90
CA ILE A 71 -3.99 -5.52 -4.57
C ILE A 71 -5.02 -6.66 -4.62
N PRO A 72 -6.08 -6.62 -5.45
CA PRO A 72 -7.12 -7.66 -5.41
C PRO A 72 -6.57 -9.06 -5.67
N GLY A 73 -5.73 -9.21 -6.70
CA GLY A 73 -5.10 -10.51 -7.02
C GLY A 73 -4.14 -10.99 -5.93
N PHE A 74 -3.35 -10.07 -5.35
CA PHE A 74 -2.44 -10.39 -4.25
C PHE A 74 -3.18 -10.86 -2.99
N PHE A 75 -4.28 -10.21 -2.62
CA PHE A 75 -5.08 -10.56 -1.45
C PHE A 75 -5.72 -11.94 -1.55
N GLY A 76 -6.18 -12.34 -2.75
CA GLY A 76 -6.70 -13.69 -2.98
C GLY A 76 -5.67 -14.76 -2.63
N VAL A 77 -4.46 -14.63 -3.20
CA VAL A 77 -3.36 -15.58 -2.95
C VAL A 77 -2.93 -15.59 -1.47
N LEU A 78 -2.86 -14.42 -0.84
CA LEU A 78 -2.52 -14.30 0.58
C LEU A 78 -3.55 -15.02 1.46
N LEU A 79 -4.85 -14.79 1.24
CA LEU A 79 -5.92 -15.43 2.02
C LEU A 79 -5.92 -16.94 1.86
N GLU A 80 -5.77 -17.45 0.63
CA GLU A 80 -5.64 -18.88 0.37
C GLU A 80 -4.47 -19.49 1.15
N SER A 81 -3.31 -18.83 1.14
CA SER A 81 -2.13 -19.28 1.87
C SER A 81 -2.35 -19.28 3.39
N LEU A 82 -2.90 -18.22 3.97
CA LEU A 82 -3.16 -18.13 5.41
C LEU A 82 -4.16 -19.19 5.88
N LYS A 83 -5.22 -19.42 5.10
CA LYS A 83 -6.23 -20.47 5.35
C LYS A 83 -5.60 -21.86 5.30
N ALA A 84 -4.77 -22.14 4.29
CA ALA A 84 -4.08 -23.43 4.16
C ALA A 84 -3.12 -23.71 5.33
N ASN A 85 -2.57 -22.67 5.97
CA ASN A 85 -1.74 -22.79 7.17
C ASN A 85 -2.54 -22.86 8.48
N GLY A 86 -3.88 -22.86 8.43
CA GLY A 86 -4.74 -22.99 9.61
C GLY A 86 -4.74 -21.78 10.54
N MET A 87 -4.38 -20.58 10.03
CA MET A 87 -4.40 -19.36 10.83
C MET A 87 -5.85 -18.89 11.07
N ALA A 88 -6.14 -18.44 12.29
CA ALA A 88 -7.42 -17.82 12.62
C ALA A 88 -7.43 -16.38 12.11
N ILE A 89 -8.09 -16.14 10.98
CA ILE A 89 -8.03 -14.86 10.26
C ILE A 89 -9.38 -14.30 9.84
N ASP A 90 -10.51 -14.75 10.42
CA ASP A 90 -11.86 -14.40 9.97
C ASP A 90 -12.09 -12.88 9.79
N ARG A 91 -11.52 -12.04 10.65
CA ARG A 91 -11.61 -10.57 10.55
C ARG A 91 -10.75 -10.01 9.43
N LEU A 92 -9.56 -10.57 9.24
CA LEU A 92 -8.69 -10.20 8.12
C LEU A 92 -9.31 -10.65 6.79
N GLU A 93 -9.84 -11.87 6.74
CA GLU A 93 -10.60 -12.41 5.62
C GLU A 93 -11.75 -11.50 5.24
N TYR A 94 -12.66 -11.19 6.17
CA TYR A 94 -13.77 -10.27 5.92
C TYR A 94 -13.31 -8.91 5.39
N TYR A 95 -12.24 -8.35 5.96
CA TYR A 95 -11.70 -7.06 5.54
C TYR A 95 -11.12 -7.09 4.11
N LEU A 96 -10.38 -8.14 3.78
CA LEU A 96 -9.73 -8.29 2.47
C LEU A 96 -10.73 -8.70 1.39
N GLU A 97 -11.68 -9.59 1.68
CA GLU A 97 -12.76 -9.97 0.76
C GLU A 97 -13.60 -8.76 0.35
N ARG A 98 -13.96 -7.91 1.32
CA ARG A 98 -14.69 -6.67 1.03
C ARG A 98 -13.88 -5.68 0.20
N HIS A 99 -12.57 -5.62 0.38
CA HIS A 99 -11.70 -4.81 -0.50
C HIS A 99 -11.65 -5.40 -1.91
N MET A 100 -11.50 -6.71 -2.06
CA MET A 100 -11.49 -7.36 -3.37
C MET A 100 -12.79 -7.13 -4.14
N GLU A 101 -13.95 -7.27 -3.48
CA GLU A 101 -15.26 -7.02 -4.11
C GLU A 101 -15.41 -5.57 -4.58
N VAL A 102 -15.07 -4.60 -3.73
CA VAL A 102 -15.25 -3.17 -4.04
C VAL A 102 -14.22 -2.68 -5.08
N ASP A 103 -12.95 -3.06 -4.91
CA ASP A 103 -11.85 -2.55 -5.73
C ASP A 103 -11.86 -3.18 -7.13
N ALA A 104 -12.15 -4.48 -7.26
CA ALA A 104 -12.12 -5.17 -8.55
C ALA A 104 -13.29 -4.76 -9.47
N GLU A 105 -14.49 -4.54 -8.92
CA GLU A 105 -15.67 -4.27 -9.73
C GLU A 105 -15.88 -2.78 -10.04
N HIS A 106 -15.44 -1.88 -9.16
CA HIS A 106 -15.75 -0.46 -9.27
C HIS A 106 -14.51 0.43 -9.34
N HIS A 107 -13.62 0.34 -8.35
CA HIS A 107 -12.52 1.32 -8.24
C HIS A 107 -11.43 1.12 -9.28
N GLY A 108 -11.04 -0.11 -9.58
CA GLY A 108 -10.02 -0.41 -10.59
C GLY A 108 -10.36 0.19 -11.98
N PRO A 109 -11.53 -0.11 -12.57
CA PRO A 109 -11.94 0.49 -13.83
C PRO A 109 -12.02 2.02 -13.80
N MET A 110 -12.51 2.60 -12.70
CA MET A 110 -12.61 4.06 -12.54
C MET A 110 -11.25 4.73 -12.42
N ALA A 111 -10.33 4.15 -11.65
CA ALA A 111 -8.97 4.64 -11.48
C ALA A 111 -8.18 4.56 -12.80
N LYS A 112 -8.39 3.48 -13.58
CA LYS A 112 -7.84 3.37 -14.93
C LYS A 112 -8.38 4.46 -15.85
N ALA A 113 -9.70 4.63 -15.91
CA ALA A 113 -10.32 5.64 -16.76
C ALA A 113 -9.87 7.06 -16.38
N LEU A 114 -9.75 7.36 -15.08
CA LEU A 114 -9.21 8.63 -14.58
C LEU A 114 -7.78 8.87 -15.07
N LEU A 115 -6.92 7.87 -14.98
CA LEU A 115 -5.53 7.99 -15.43
C LEU A 115 -5.44 8.18 -16.96
N GLU A 116 -6.23 7.41 -17.72
CA GLU A 116 -6.29 7.51 -19.18
C GLU A 116 -6.77 8.91 -19.63
N ASP A 117 -7.82 9.44 -19.01
CA ASP A 117 -8.34 10.78 -19.29
C ASP A 117 -7.33 11.88 -18.91
N LEU A 118 -6.67 11.74 -17.76
CA LEU A 118 -5.68 12.70 -17.28
C LEU A 118 -4.45 12.77 -18.20
N CYS A 119 -3.96 11.62 -18.66
CA CYS A 119 -2.84 11.56 -19.59
C CYS A 119 -3.25 12.05 -20.99
N GLY A 120 -4.41 11.62 -21.49
CA GLY A 120 -4.90 11.97 -22.83
C GLY A 120 -3.82 11.77 -23.91
N ASN A 121 -3.56 12.81 -24.70
CA ASN A 121 -2.47 12.82 -25.70
C ASN A 121 -1.20 13.55 -25.22
N CYS A 122 -1.06 13.80 -23.92
CA CYS A 122 0.09 14.50 -23.36
C CYS A 122 1.22 13.52 -23.04
N GLU A 123 2.24 13.50 -23.90
CA GLU A 123 3.40 12.60 -23.75
C GLU A 123 4.15 12.82 -22.43
N GLU A 124 4.25 14.07 -21.97
CA GLU A 124 4.87 14.41 -20.68
C GLU A 124 4.15 13.73 -19.51
N ARG A 125 2.81 13.87 -19.41
CA ARG A 125 2.01 13.22 -18.36
C ARG A 125 2.08 11.70 -18.44
N TYR A 126 2.12 11.15 -19.64
CA TYR A 126 2.29 9.71 -19.82
C TYR A 126 3.63 9.23 -19.28
N ASN A 127 4.72 9.96 -19.57
CA ASN A 127 6.06 9.64 -19.07
C ASN A 127 6.13 9.77 -17.54
N GLU A 128 5.57 10.83 -16.96
CA GLU A 128 5.44 11.02 -15.51
C GLU A 128 4.69 9.84 -14.86
N ALA A 129 3.51 9.50 -15.39
CA ALA A 129 2.70 8.39 -14.93
C ALA A 129 3.47 7.07 -14.98
N GLN A 130 4.16 6.78 -16.09
CA GLN A 130 4.92 5.55 -16.27
C GLN A 130 6.09 5.44 -15.28
N VAL A 131 6.82 6.54 -15.06
CA VAL A 131 7.94 6.57 -14.11
C VAL A 131 7.42 6.36 -12.68
N SER A 132 6.34 7.04 -12.32
CA SER A 132 5.71 6.90 -10.99
C SER A 132 5.19 5.48 -10.75
N ALA A 133 4.51 4.87 -11.73
CA ALA A 133 4.03 3.49 -11.64
C ALA A 133 5.17 2.50 -11.40
N LYS A 134 6.30 2.65 -12.10
CA LYS A 134 7.48 1.80 -11.88
C LYS A 134 8.04 1.97 -10.47
N ARG A 135 8.12 3.22 -9.99
CA ARG A 135 8.60 3.53 -8.63
C ARG A 135 7.69 2.93 -7.55
N SER A 136 6.37 3.01 -7.70
CA SER A 136 5.42 2.45 -6.73
C SER A 136 5.54 0.93 -6.63
N LEU A 137 5.64 0.24 -7.77
CA LEU A 137 5.87 -1.21 -7.83
C LEU A 137 7.22 -1.59 -7.22
N GLN A 138 8.29 -0.87 -7.52
CA GLN A 138 9.61 -1.12 -6.95
C GLN A 138 9.62 -0.93 -5.42
N ALA A 139 8.93 0.09 -4.90
CA ALA A 139 8.83 0.30 -3.46
C ALA A 139 8.13 -0.88 -2.75
N ARG A 140 7.14 -1.51 -3.40
CA ARG A 140 6.48 -2.72 -2.88
C ARG A 140 7.40 -3.93 -2.88
N ILE A 141 8.18 -4.12 -3.95
CA ILE A 141 9.17 -5.20 -4.00
C ILE A 141 10.14 -5.06 -2.82
N VAL A 142 10.68 -3.87 -2.61
CA VAL A 142 11.57 -3.57 -1.47
C VAL A 142 10.89 -3.85 -0.12
N LEU A 143 9.62 -3.50 0.03
CA LEU A 143 8.86 -3.78 1.25
C LEU A 143 8.81 -5.30 1.54
N TRP A 144 8.41 -6.10 0.54
CA TRP A 144 8.24 -7.54 0.70
C TRP A 144 9.57 -8.28 0.82
N ASP A 145 10.61 -7.85 0.10
CA ASP A 145 11.98 -8.36 0.27
C ASP A 145 12.48 -8.12 1.70
N GLY A 146 12.23 -6.91 2.23
CA GLY A 146 12.58 -6.58 3.61
C GLY A 146 11.80 -7.40 4.64
N ALA A 147 10.52 -7.68 4.38
CA ALA A 147 9.72 -8.55 5.24
C ALA A 147 10.26 -9.99 5.24
N MET A 148 10.66 -10.52 4.08
CA MET A 148 11.25 -11.86 3.95
C MET A 148 12.61 -11.95 4.66
N GLN A 149 13.43 -10.91 4.61
CA GLN A 149 14.75 -10.87 5.28
C GLN A 149 14.67 -10.76 6.81
N ALA A 150 13.51 -10.37 7.35
CA ALA A 150 13.30 -10.22 8.78
C ALA A 150 12.76 -11.51 9.46
N LEU A 151 12.53 -12.58 8.69
CA LEU A 151 12.16 -13.92 9.17
C LEU A 151 13.41 -14.73 9.55
#